data_AF-A0A7X6D9Y0-F1
#
_entry.id   AF-A0A7X6D9Y0-F1
#
_cell.length_a   1.000
_cell.length_b   1.000
_cell.length_c   1.000
_cell.angle_alpha   90.00
_cell.angle_beta   90.00
_cell.angle_gamma   90.00
#
_symmetry.space_group_name_H-M   'P 1'
#
loop_
_entity.id
_entity.type
_entity.pdbx_description
1 polymer ?
#
loop_
_entity_poly.entity_id
_entity_poly.type
_entity_poly.pdbx_seq_one_letter_code
_entity_poly.pdbx_strand_id
1 'polypeptide(L)' 'MNITSLIKKLTAMNYQDLAKSIYKIVNDDPAFFNIEDIINSIYSKYKETKDINLAYLHSDINKNGLLI' A
#
# COMPACT_ATOMS: atom_id res chain seq x y z
N MET A 1 0.12 11.04 0.03
CA MET A 1 0.88 10.36 -1.06
C MET A 1 -0.09 9.86 -2.13
N ASN A 2 0.21 9.88 -3.43
CA ASN A 2 -0.71 9.32 -4.44
C ASN A 2 -0.53 7.80 -4.67
N ILE A 3 -1.56 7.14 -5.20
CA ILE A 3 -1.57 5.69 -5.41
C ILE A 3 -0.44 5.22 -6.33
N THR A 4 -0.15 5.95 -7.40
CA THR A 4 0.94 5.62 -8.33
C THR A 4 2.31 5.63 -7.64
N SER A 5 2.53 6.57 -6.72
CA SER A 5 3.78 6.64 -5.96
C SER A 5 3.88 5.49 -4.96
N LEU A 6 2.77 5.10 -4.35
CA LEU A 6 2.72 3.91 -3.47
C LEU A 6 3.11 2.65 -4.24
N ILE A 7 2.51 2.42 -5.42
CA ILE A 7 2.83 1.28 -6.29
C ILE A 7 4.32 1.26 -6.64
N LYS A 8 4.88 2.40 -7.07
CA LYS A 8 6.31 2.51 -7.40
C LYS A 8 7.21 2.20 -6.22
N LYS A 9 6.89 2.72 -5.02
CA LYS A 9 7.62 2.43 -3.78
C LYS A 9 7.60 0.93 -3.47
N LEU A 10 6.43 0.30 -3.53
CA LEU A 10 6.28 -1.14 -3.26
C LEU A 10 7.09 -1.99 -4.24
N THR A 11 7.03 -1.68 -5.53
CA THR A 11 7.85 -2.36 -6.55
C THR A 11 9.34 -2.19 -6.30
N ALA A 12 9.80 -0.99 -5.94
CA ALA A 12 11.20 -0.71 -5.62
C ALA A 12 11.69 -1.46 -4.37
N MET A 13 10.78 -1.75 -3.44
CA MET A 13 11.05 -2.58 -2.25
C MET A 13 10.91 -4.09 -2.50
N ASN A 14 10.79 -4.53 -3.76
CA ASN A 14 10.55 -5.92 -4.17
C ASN A 14 9.21 -6.52 -3.69
N TYR A 15 8.22 -5.69 -3.35
CA TYR A 15 6.85 -6.12 -3.00
C TYR A 15 5.91 -6.05 -4.21
N GLN A 16 6.30 -6.71 -5.30
CA GLN A 16 5.58 -6.66 -6.58
C GLN A 16 4.16 -7.22 -6.48
N ASP A 17 3.96 -8.32 -5.74
CA ASP A 17 2.64 -8.93 -5.57
C ASP A 17 1.72 -8.05 -4.71
N LEU A 18 2.26 -7.41 -3.68
CA LEU A 18 1.51 -6.43 -2.88
C LEU A 18 1.13 -5.21 -3.73
N ALA A 19 2.04 -4.72 -4.55
CA ALA A 19 1.77 -3.63 -5.48
C ALA A 19 0.64 -3.99 -6.46
N LYS A 20 0.68 -5.19 -7.06
CA LYS A 20 -0.39 -5.68 -7.95
C LYS A 20 -1.73 -5.79 -7.23
N SER A 21 -1.77 -6.34 -6.03
CA SER A 21 -3.01 -6.45 -5.24
C SER A 21 -3.61 -5.07 -4.95
N ILE A 22 -2.78 -4.11 -4.54
CA ILE A 22 -3.23 -2.73 -4.29
C ILE A 22 -3.72 -2.06 -5.57
N TYR A 23 -3.02 -2.24 -6.70
CA TYR A 23 -3.46 -1.73 -7.99
C TYR A 23 -4.83 -2.28 -8.39
N LYS A 24 -5.05 -3.58 -8.15
CA LYS A 24 -6.31 -4.26 -8.44
C LYS A 24 -7.46 -3.70 -7.60
N ILE A 25 -7.24 -3.53 -6.29
CA ILE A 25 -8.24 -2.92 -5.37
C ILE A 25 -8.71 -1.55 -5.89
N VAL A 26 -7.78 -0.73 -6.40
CA VAL A 26 -8.10 0.63 -6.86
C VAL A 26 -8.82 0.64 -8.21
N ASN A 27 -8.48 -0.27 -9.13
CA ASN A 27 -9.01 -0.26 -10.50
C ASN A 27 -10.27 -1.09 -10.69
N ASP A 28 -10.38 -2.24 -10.01
CA ASP A 28 -11.49 -3.16 -10.22
C ASP A 28 -12.77 -2.67 -9.53
N ASP A 29 -12.64 -1.92 -8.43
CA ASP A 29 -13.80 -1.39 -7.72
C ASP A 29 -13.58 0.02 -7.14
N PRO A 30 -13.59 1.06 -8.02
CA PRO A 30 -13.38 2.44 -7.59
C PRO A 30 -14.48 2.95 -6.64
N ALA A 31 -15.66 2.33 -6.67
CA ALA A 31 -16.81 2.72 -5.87
C ALA A 31 -16.77 2.17 -4.43
N PHE A 32 -16.10 1.03 -4.22
CA PHE A 32 -15.92 0.39 -2.91
C PHE A 32 -14.49 0.48 -2.37
N PHE A 33 -13.65 1.26 -3.02
CA PHE A 33 -12.28 1.51 -2.59
C PHE A 33 -12.23 2.01 -1.13
N ASN A 34 -11.49 1.29 -0.28
CA ASN A 34 -11.20 1.70 1.10
C ASN A 34 -9.69 1.85 1.32
N ILE A 35 -9.26 3.06 1.71
CA ILE A 35 -7.88 3.35 2.06
C ILE A 35 -7.39 2.44 3.20
N GLU A 36 -8.27 2.10 4.15
CA GLU A 36 -7.92 1.22 5.27
C GLU A 36 -7.49 -0.17 4.79
N ASP A 37 -8.08 -0.72 3.73
CA ASP A 37 -7.71 -2.04 3.21
C ASP A 37 -6.28 -2.06 2.65
N ILE A 38 -5.85 -0.95 2.03
CA ILE A 38 -4.47 -0.77 1.58
C ILE A 38 -3.52 -0.68 2.77
N ILE A 39 -3.87 0.16 3.76
CA ILE A 39 -3.07 0.35 4.98
C ILE A 39 -2.92 -1.00 5.70
N ASN A 40 -4.01 -1.74 5.87
CA ASN A 40 -4.05 -3.05 6.50
C ASN A 40 -3.25 -4.09 5.71
N SER A 41 -3.29 -4.06 4.38
CA SER A 41 -2.49 -4.95 3.53
C SER A 41 -0.99 -4.71 3.71
N ILE A 42 -0.57 -3.44 3.75
CA ILE A 42 0.84 -3.06 3.99
C ILE A 42 1.27 -3.47 5.39
N TYR A 43 0.43 -3.23 6.41
CA TYR A 43 0.72 -3.60 7.79
C TYR A 43 0.79 -5.12 7.98
N SER A 44 -0.08 -5.87 7.33
CA SER A 44 -0.07 -7.34 7.37
C SER A 44 1.21 -7.88 6.74
N LYS A 45 1.64 -7.34 5.59
CA LYS A 45 2.90 -7.74 4.97
C LYS A 45 4.11 -7.37 5.84
N TYR A 46 4.10 -6.22 6.49
CA TYR A 46 5.08 -5.86 7.50
C TYR A 46 5.13 -6.89 8.65
N LYS A 47 3.98 -7.31 9.17
CA LYS A 47 3.93 -8.31 10.25
C LYS A 47 4.55 -9.64 9.84
N GLU A 48 4.39 -10.04 8.58
CA GLU A 48 4.94 -11.25 7.99
C GLU A 48 6.47 -11.15 7.77
N THR A 49 6.94 -10.10 7.11
CA THR A 49 8.34 -9.99 6.68
C THR A 49 9.25 -9.32 7.71
N LYS A 50 8.66 -8.60 8.68
CA LYS A 50 9.36 -7.70 9.62
C LYS A 50 10.20 -6.62 8.92
N ASP A 51 9.88 -6.30 7.68
CA ASP A 51 10.60 -5.28 6.92
C ASP A 51 10.25 -3.87 7.41
N ILE A 52 11.27 -3.16 7.90
CA ILE A 52 11.11 -1.82 8.45
C ILE A 52 10.68 -0.80 7.40
N ASN A 53 10.99 -1.02 6.12
CA ASN A 53 10.55 -0.12 5.04
C ASN A 53 9.03 -0.13 4.90
N LEU A 54 8.39 -1.28 5.11
CA LEU A 54 6.92 -1.38 5.13
C LEU A 54 6.33 -0.70 6.38
N ALA A 55 7.01 -0.77 7.53
CA ALA A 55 6.58 -0.04 8.73
C ALA A 55 6.63 1.49 8.51
N TYR A 56 7.70 1.99 7.89
CA TYR A 56 7.81 3.39 7.52
C TYR A 56 6.74 3.79 6.52
N LEU A 57 6.51 2.98 5.48
CA LEU A 57 5.47 3.23 4.48
C LEU A 57 4.07 3.29 5.11
N HIS A 58 3.77 2.35 6.01
CA HIS A 58 2.52 2.34 6.76
C HIS A 58 2.34 3.60 7.61
N SER A 59 3.39 4.05 8.30
CA SER A 59 3.33 5.28 9.10
C SER A 59 3.19 6.52 8.22
N ASP A 60 3.87 6.58 7.08
CA ASP A 60 3.80 7.67 6.10
C ASP A 60 2.38 7.83 5.55
N ILE A 61 1.74 6.72 5.15
CA ILE A 61 0.35 6.73 4.65
C ILE A 61 -0.63 7.17 5.74
N ASN A 62 -0.50 6.67 6.97
CA ASN A 62 -1.38 7.05 8.08
C ASN A 62 -1.27 8.55 8.43
N LYS A 63 -0.07 9.14 8.33
CA LYS A 63 0.13 10.56 8.64
C LYS A 63 -0.29 11.48 7.50
N ASN A 64 0.04 11.12 6.27
CA ASN A 64 -0.07 12.01 5.12
C ASN A 64 -1.25 11.67 4.19
N GLY A 65 -2.01 10.62 4.49
CA GLY A 65 -3.12 10.13 3.69
C GLY A 65 -2.69 9.52 2.35
N LEU A 66 -3.64 8.84 1.72
CA LEU A 66 -3.52 8.32 0.36
C LEU A 66 -4.46 9.07 -0.57
N LEU A 67 -3.92 9.69 -1.61
CA LEU A 67 -4.66 10.33 -2.69
C LEU A 67 -4.82 9.31 -3.83
N ILE A 68 -6.03 9.18 -4.34
CA ILE A 68 -6.37 8.25 -5.42
C ILE A 68 -6.34 9.03 -6.74
#